data_AF-A0A7Z0K913-F1
#
_entry.id   AF-A0A7Z0K913-F1
#
_cell.length_a   1.000
_cell.length_b   1.000
_cell.length_c   1.000
_cell.angle_alpha   90.00
_cell.angle_beta   90.00
_cell.angle_gamma   90.00
#
_symmetry.space_group_name_H-M   'P 1'
#
loop_
_entity.id
_entity.type
_entity.pdbx_description
1 polymer ?
#
loop_
_entity_poly.entity_id
_entity_poly.type
_entity_poly.pdbx_seq_one_letter_code
_entity_poly.pdbx_strand_id
1 'polypeptide(L)'
;MTGTAEMIVRGKSRVSRQRSAGHRRSATPMMSGLFLAGVCLAMLAPFIWTILSVTKPTNVAFVSPPVMTYEPTLEAFVDLWQATNFYQYLLNTFGVAVISTIVALVIGLPAAYALARAPGYVSAILLIIALVFRALPRLAVVLPMYELSR
;
A
#
# COMPACT_ATOMS: atom_id res chain seq x y z
N MET A 1 55.58 8.28 39.77
CA MET A 1 54.17 8.61 39.47
C MET A 1 54.04 9.14 38.04
N THR A 2 54.56 8.42 37.04
CA THR A 2 54.78 8.93 35.67
C THR A 2 54.20 8.04 34.57
N GLY A 3 53.54 6.92 34.92
CA GLY A 3 53.04 5.93 33.96
C GLY A 3 51.57 6.09 33.53
N THR A 4 50.77 6.90 34.21
CA THR A 4 49.33 7.05 33.92
C THR A 4 49.03 8.12 32.88
N ALA A 5 49.93 9.10 32.66
CA ALA A 5 49.73 10.17 31.70
C ALA A 5 49.90 9.71 30.23
N GLU A 6 50.81 8.77 29.95
CA GLU A 6 51.03 8.27 28.58
C GLU A 6 49.87 7.39 28.08
N MET A 7 49.20 6.65 28.97
CA MET A 7 48.08 5.79 28.57
C MET A 7 46.83 6.57 28.13
N ILE A 8 46.63 7.79 28.63
CA ILE A 8 45.48 8.64 28.23
C ILE A 8 45.73 9.27 26.85
N VAL A 9 46.98 9.63 26.52
CA VAL A 9 47.32 10.21 25.22
C VAL A 9 47.19 9.19 24.08
N ARG A 10 47.45 7.90 24.36
CA ARG A 10 47.41 6.83 23.36
C ARG A 10 45.99 6.36 22.99
N GLY A 11 44.99 6.62 23.84
CA GLY A 11 43.59 6.26 23.60
C GLY A 11 42.84 7.20 22.64
N LYS A 12 43.28 8.46 22.52
CA LYS A 12 42.53 9.48 21.77
C LYS A 12 42.82 9.51 20.25
N SER A 13 43.86 8.82 19.80
CA SER A 13 44.30 8.82 18.39
C SER A 13 43.67 7.73 17.52
N ARG A 14 42.89 6.79 18.08
CA ARG A 14 42.17 5.76 17.29
C ARG A 14 40.73 6.12 16.94
N VAL A 15 40.13 7.11 17.61
CA VAL A 15 38.70 7.44 17.46
C VAL A 15 38.46 8.44 16.31
N SER A 16 39.49 9.10 15.78
CA SER A 16 39.34 10.16 14.77
C SER A 16 39.45 9.71 13.30
N ARG A 17 39.63 8.42 13.00
CA ARG A 17 39.89 7.95 11.62
C ARG A 17 38.74 7.23 10.92
N GLN A 18 37.53 7.27 11.47
CA GLN A 18 36.37 6.58 10.89
C GLN A 18 35.19 7.50 10.52
N ARG A 19 35.45 8.81 10.38
CA ARG A 19 34.48 9.80 9.85
C ARG A 19 34.91 10.31 8.48
N SER A 20 34.94 9.42 7.50
CA SER A 20 34.79 9.76 6.07
C SER A 20 34.76 8.46 5.26
N ALA A 21 33.73 7.65 5.49
CA ALA A 21 33.18 6.90 4.36
C ALA A 21 32.53 7.95 3.47
N GLY A 22 33.35 8.53 2.58
CA GLY A 22 32.90 9.48 1.59
C GLY A 22 31.70 8.87 0.90
N HIS A 23 30.55 9.52 1.03
CA HIS A 23 29.45 9.35 0.10
C HIS A 23 30.03 9.74 -1.25
N ARG A 24 30.63 8.78 -1.95
CA ARG A 24 30.89 8.84 -3.37
C ARG A 24 29.51 9.08 -3.96
N ARG A 25 29.20 10.36 -4.24
CA ARG A 25 28.14 10.77 -5.15
C ARG A 25 28.54 10.27 -6.52
N SER A 26 28.49 8.95 -6.69
CA SER A 26 28.54 8.27 -7.97
C SER A 26 27.43 8.86 -8.82
N ALA A 27 27.67 9.11 -10.10
CA ALA A 27 26.70 9.69 -11.05
C ALA A 27 25.48 8.79 -11.35
N THR A 28 25.24 7.76 -10.52
CA THR A 28 24.07 6.88 -10.55
C THR A 28 22.74 7.46 -10.01
N PRO A 29 22.63 8.59 -9.27
CA PRO A 29 21.34 9.06 -8.78
C PRO A 29 20.49 9.70 -9.89
N MET A 30 21.08 10.15 -11.00
CA MET A 30 20.32 10.76 -12.09
C MET A 30 19.61 9.71 -12.95
N MET A 31 20.30 8.61 -13.29
CA MET A 31 19.65 7.48 -13.96
C MET A 31 18.63 6.79 -13.05
N SER A 32 18.96 6.62 -11.76
CA SER A 32 18.02 6.06 -10.78
C SER A 32 16.81 6.98 -10.60
N GLY A 33 17.00 8.30 -10.57
CA GLY A 33 15.94 9.29 -10.47
C GLY A 33 15.05 9.34 -11.70
N LEU A 34 15.62 9.25 -12.90
CA LEU A 34 14.86 9.21 -14.15
C LEU A 34 14.05 7.91 -14.28
N PHE A 35 14.63 6.77 -13.86
CA PHE A 35 13.91 5.49 -13.78
C PHE A 35 12.76 5.57 -12.78
N LEU A 36 12.99 6.11 -11.58
CA LEU A 36 11.95 6.30 -10.57
C LEU A 36 10.82 7.22 -11.07
N ALA A 37 11.17 8.32 -11.73
CA ALA A 37 10.21 9.24 -12.33
C ALA A 37 9.37 8.57 -13.43
N GLY A 38 9.99 7.76 -14.28
CA GLY A 38 9.29 6.98 -15.31
C GLY A 38 8.32 5.96 -14.70
N VAL A 39 8.75 5.23 -13.67
CA VAL A 39 7.88 4.29 -12.94
C VAL A 39 6.72 5.00 -12.25
N CYS A 40 6.97 6.13 -11.60
CA CYS A 40 5.93 6.96 -11.00
C CYS A 40 4.90 7.42 -12.04
N LEU A 41 5.35 7.89 -13.21
CA LEU A 41 4.46 8.32 -14.27
C LEU A 41 3.61 7.16 -14.82
N ALA A 42 4.22 5.98 -14.98
CA ALA A 42 3.50 4.77 -15.41
C ALA A 42 2.43 4.33 -14.39
N MET A 43 2.74 4.41 -13.09
CA MET A 43 1.81 4.13 -12.00
C MET A 43 0.68 5.17 -11.92
N LEU A 44 0.95 6.43 -12.27
CA LEU A 44 -0.03 7.51 -12.28
C LEU A 44 -0.90 7.53 -13.54
N ALA A 45 -0.49 6.89 -14.63
CA ALA A 45 -1.25 6.83 -15.88
C ALA A 45 -2.73 6.42 -15.70
N PRO A 46 -3.10 5.35 -14.96
CA PRO A 46 -4.51 5.02 -14.73
C PRO A 46 -5.25 6.08 -13.91
N PHE A 47 -4.59 6.77 -12.98
CA PHE A 47 -5.19 7.86 -12.20
C PHE A 47 -5.43 9.11 -13.05
N ILE A 48 -4.50 9.43 -13.95
CA ILE A 48 -4.69 10.52 -14.91
C ILE A 48 -5.88 10.20 -15.82
N TRP A 49 -5.98 8.95 -16.27
CA TRP A 49 -7.12 8.50 -17.07
C TRP A 49 -8.45 8.60 -16.33
N THR A 50 -8.51 8.22 -15.05
CA THR A 50 -9.75 8.35 -14.26
C THR A 50 -10.14 9.81 -14.04
N ILE A 51 -9.18 10.69 -13.80
CA ILE A 51 -9.43 12.14 -13.68
C ILE A 51 -10.00 12.69 -14.99
N LEU A 52 -9.40 12.34 -16.13
CA LEU A 52 -9.92 12.74 -17.45
C LEU A 52 -11.28 12.15 -17.77
N SER A 53 -11.63 11.01 -17.17
CA SER A 53 -12.91 10.34 -17.38
C SER A 53 -14.02 10.96 -16.54
N VAL A 54 -13.74 11.35 -15.29
CA VAL A 54 -14.74 11.96 -14.39
C VAL A 54 -15.10 13.39 -14.78
N THR A 55 -14.21 14.09 -15.49
CA THR A 55 -14.46 15.45 -16.00
C THR A 55 -15.27 15.49 -17.30
N LYS A 56 -15.55 14.33 -17.92
CA LYS A 56 -16.36 14.27 -19.14
C LYS A 56 -17.85 14.33 -18.78
N PRO A 57 -18.64 15.21 -19.42
CA PRO A 57 -20.07 15.26 -19.18
C PRO A 57 -20.76 13.96 -19.64
N THR A 58 -21.84 13.57 -18.96
CA THR A 58 -22.53 12.27 -19.14
C THR A 58 -23.01 12.04 -20.58
N ASN A 59 -23.34 13.12 -21.28
CA ASN A 59 -23.79 13.11 -22.68
C ASN A 59 -22.69 12.80 -23.70
N VAL A 60 -21.40 12.97 -23.37
CA VAL A 60 -20.25 12.65 -24.24
C VAL A 60 -19.44 11.46 -23.74
N ALA A 61 -19.59 11.08 -22.47
CA ALA A 61 -18.87 9.95 -21.87
C ALA A 61 -19.17 8.59 -22.53
N PHE A 62 -20.39 8.41 -23.06
CA PHE A 62 -20.86 7.15 -23.67
C PHE A 62 -20.99 7.21 -25.20
N VAL A 63 -20.55 8.29 -25.86
CA VAL A 63 -20.74 8.47 -27.31
C VAL A 63 -19.59 7.83 -28.10
N SER A 64 -19.93 7.17 -29.20
CA SER A 64 -18.99 6.63 -30.20
C SER A 64 -19.26 7.32 -31.55
N PRO A 65 -18.31 8.05 -32.17
CA PRO A 65 -16.89 8.19 -31.85
C PRO A 65 -16.59 9.17 -30.71
N PRO A 66 -15.49 8.96 -29.94
CA PRO A 66 -15.14 9.78 -28.79
C PRO A 66 -14.69 11.19 -29.21
N VAL A 67 -15.45 12.20 -28.82
CA VAL A 67 -15.06 13.61 -28.94
C VAL A 67 -13.93 13.92 -27.95
N MET A 68 -12.78 14.32 -28.46
CA MET A 68 -11.60 14.68 -27.66
C MET A 68 -11.63 16.13 -27.13
N THR A 69 -12.51 16.96 -27.69
CA THR A 69 -12.80 18.33 -27.23
C THR A 69 -14.10 18.33 -26.44
N TYR A 70 -14.02 18.44 -25.13
CA TYR A 70 -15.18 18.54 -24.23
C TYR A 70 -14.94 19.68 -23.23
N GLU A 71 -16.01 20.30 -22.76
CA GLU A 71 -15.94 21.23 -21.64
C GLU A 71 -15.81 20.40 -20.34
N PRO A 72 -14.74 20.55 -19.55
CA PRO A 72 -14.58 19.81 -18.31
C PRO A 72 -15.67 20.24 -17.32
N THR A 73 -16.50 19.29 -16.90
CA THR A 73 -17.61 19.54 -15.96
C THR A 73 -17.43 18.75 -14.67
N LEU A 74 -17.97 19.29 -13.57
CA LEU A 74 -18.00 18.63 -12.26
C LEU A 74 -19.42 18.14 -11.88
N GLU A 75 -20.34 18.16 -12.84
CA GLU A 75 -21.75 17.75 -12.64
C GLU A 75 -21.86 16.31 -12.15
N ALA A 76 -21.00 15.42 -12.62
CA ALA A 76 -20.94 14.03 -12.17
C ALA A 76 -20.72 13.89 -10.64
N PHE A 77 -19.99 14.82 -10.00
CA PHE A 77 -19.80 14.81 -8.55
C PHE A 77 -21.04 15.31 -7.79
N VAL A 78 -21.74 16.30 -8.36
CA VAL A 78 -22.98 16.83 -7.77
C VAL A 78 -24.10 15.80 -7.87
N ASP A 79 -24.25 15.17 -9.03
CA ASP A 79 -25.20 14.08 -9.26
C ASP A 79 -24.92 12.89 -8.36
N LEU A 80 -23.65 12.53 -8.15
CA LEU A 80 -23.26 11.46 -7.23
C LEU A 80 -23.78 11.72 -5.81
N TRP A 81 -23.73 12.97 -5.35
CA TRP A 81 -24.11 13.35 -3.99
C TRP A 81 -25.62 13.57 -3.81
N GLN A 82 -26.32 14.00 -4.87
CA GLN A 82 -27.74 14.34 -4.83
C GLN A 82 -28.66 13.21 -5.31
N ALA A 83 -28.30 12.51 -6.38
CA ALA A 83 -29.17 11.50 -7.03
C ALA A 83 -28.93 10.08 -6.47
N THR A 84 -27.68 9.76 -6.16
CA THR A 84 -27.31 8.53 -5.45
C THR A 84 -27.18 8.84 -3.97
N ASN A 85 -27.79 8.04 -3.08
CA ASN A 85 -27.58 8.10 -1.63
C ASN A 85 -26.14 7.73 -1.23
N PHE A 86 -25.13 8.35 -1.85
CA PHE A 86 -23.73 8.00 -1.81
C PHE A 86 -23.18 8.08 -0.38
N TYR A 87 -23.63 9.05 0.41
CA TYR A 87 -23.26 9.16 1.81
C TYR A 87 -23.57 7.89 2.62
N GLN A 88 -24.72 7.26 2.38
CA GLN A 88 -25.08 6.02 3.07
C GLN A 88 -24.17 4.86 2.65
N TYR A 89 -23.90 4.73 1.34
CA TYR A 89 -22.96 3.71 0.85
C TYR A 89 -21.56 3.91 1.40
N LEU A 90 -21.07 5.15 1.45
CA LEU A 90 -19.78 5.50 2.03
C LEU A 90 -19.69 5.09 3.50
N LEU A 91 -20.70 5.45 4.31
CA LEU A 91 -20.73 5.08 5.73
C LEU A 91 -20.84 3.58 5.95
N ASN A 92 -21.65 2.88 5.14
CA ASN A 92 -21.80 1.43 5.26
C ASN A 92 -20.49 0.71 4.97
N THR A 93 -19.82 1.03 3.86
CA THR A 93 -18.52 0.43 3.53
C THR A 93 -17.44 0.82 4.52
N PHE A 94 -17.42 2.07 4.98
CA PHE A 94 -16.48 2.53 6.00
C PHE A 94 -16.67 1.76 7.32
N GLY A 95 -17.91 1.63 7.79
CA GLY A 95 -18.25 0.87 8.97
C GLY A 95 -17.84 -0.60 8.85
N VAL A 96 -18.16 -1.25 7.72
CA VAL A 96 -17.76 -2.64 7.45
C VAL A 96 -16.23 -2.78 7.42
N ALA A 97 -15.50 -1.85 6.79
CA ALA A 97 -14.04 -1.87 6.73
C ALA A 97 -13.41 -1.73 8.12
N VAL A 98 -13.91 -0.81 8.95
CA VAL A 98 -13.41 -0.59 10.31
C VAL A 98 -13.69 -1.80 11.20
N ILE A 99 -14.94 -2.29 11.21
CA ILE A 99 -15.33 -3.43 12.05
C ILE A 99 -14.55 -4.68 11.64
N SER A 100 -14.44 -4.97 10.34
CA SER A 100 -13.68 -6.12 9.86
C SER A 100 -12.18 -6.03 10.20
N THR A 101 -11.60 -4.84 10.13
CA THR A 101 -10.20 -4.62 10.53
C THR A 101 -10.00 -4.84 12.02
N ILE A 102 -10.88 -4.30 12.88
CA ILE A 102 -10.80 -4.49 14.33
C ILE A 102 -10.93 -5.97 14.68
N VAL A 103 -11.93 -6.66 14.14
CA VAL A 103 -12.14 -8.10 14.37
C VAL A 103 -10.91 -8.90 13.92
N ALA A 104 -10.35 -8.59 12.74
CA ALA A 104 -9.16 -9.23 12.23
C ALA A 104 -7.93 -8.99 13.13
N LEU A 105 -7.78 -7.79 13.71
CA LEU A 105 -6.69 -7.49 14.65
C LEU A 105 -6.87 -8.19 16.00
N VAL A 106 -8.08 -8.18 16.56
CA VAL A 106 -8.38 -8.80 17.86
C VAL A 106 -8.05 -10.30 17.83
N ILE A 107 -8.33 -10.99 16.72
CA ILE A 107 -8.03 -12.42 16.56
C ILE A 107 -6.61 -12.64 16.04
N GLY A 108 -6.18 -11.84 15.07
CA GLY A 108 -4.91 -12.02 14.37
C GLY A 108 -3.69 -11.66 15.21
N LEU A 109 -3.76 -10.63 16.05
CA LEU A 109 -2.63 -10.23 16.92
C LEU A 109 -2.23 -11.32 17.92
N PRO A 110 -3.14 -11.90 18.74
CA PRO A 110 -2.76 -12.96 19.67
C PRO A 110 -2.29 -14.22 18.93
N ALA A 111 -2.91 -14.57 17.80
CA ALA A 111 -2.48 -15.70 16.99
C ALA A 111 -1.06 -15.50 16.41
N ALA A 112 -0.77 -14.32 15.86
CA ALA A 112 0.55 -13.97 15.36
C ALA A 112 1.61 -13.96 16.46
N TYR A 113 1.27 -13.43 17.65
CA TYR A 113 2.17 -13.43 18.80
C TYR A 113 2.52 -14.85 19.26
N ALA A 114 1.52 -15.73 19.39
CA ALA A 114 1.75 -17.12 19.77
C ALA A 114 2.66 -17.84 18.77
N LEU A 115 2.42 -17.65 17.46
CA LEU A 115 3.25 -18.24 16.41
C LEU A 115 4.68 -17.69 16.39
N ALA A 116 4.86 -16.39 16.66
CA ALA A 116 6.18 -15.75 16.70
C ALA A 116 7.00 -16.18 17.92
N ARG A 117 6.36 -16.44 19.07
CA ARG A 117 7.05 -16.78 20.32
C ARG A 117 7.29 -18.27 20.51
N ALA A 118 6.47 -19.14 19.92
CA ALA A 118 6.60 -20.60 20.01
C ALA A 118 7.04 -21.22 18.66
N PRO A 119 8.35 -21.17 18.32
CA PRO A 119 8.84 -21.85 17.12
C PRO A 119 8.78 -23.37 17.30
N GLY A 120 8.04 -24.05 16.42
CA GLY A 120 7.90 -25.50 16.42
C GLY A 120 7.25 -26.01 15.13
N TYR A 121 7.19 -27.33 14.96
CA TYR A 121 6.59 -27.94 13.76
C TYR A 121 5.12 -27.55 13.57
N VAL A 122 4.36 -27.42 14.67
CA VAL A 122 2.96 -26.99 14.64
C VAL A 122 2.83 -25.55 14.12
N SER A 123 3.72 -24.63 14.52
CA SER A 123 3.65 -23.24 14.03
C SER A 123 3.99 -23.14 12.55
N ALA A 124 4.95 -23.94 12.06
CA ALA A 124 5.25 -24.04 10.64
C ALA A 124 4.05 -24.58 9.83
N ILE A 125 3.39 -25.64 10.30
CA ILE A 125 2.20 -26.21 9.65
C ILE A 125 1.06 -25.18 9.62
N LEU A 126 0.79 -24.49 10.73
CA LEU A 126 -0.25 -23.46 10.79
C LEU A 126 0.01 -22.30 9.82
N LEU A 127 1.27 -21.87 9.68
CA LEU A 127 1.65 -20.83 8.71
C LEU A 127 1.46 -21.31 7.26
N ILE A 128 1.83 -22.56 6.94
CA ILE A 128 1.62 -23.14 5.61
C ILE A 128 0.11 -23.20 5.31
N ILE A 129 -0.70 -23.68 6.26
CA ILE A 129 -2.16 -23.74 6.11
C ILE A 129 -2.74 -22.33 5.88
N ALA A 130 -2.32 -21.33 6.66
CA ALA A 130 -2.77 -19.95 6.50
C ALA A 130 -2.40 -19.36 5.12
N LEU A 131 -1.22 -19.70 4.60
CA LEU A 131 -0.81 -19.31 3.24
C LEU A 131 -1.67 -19.97 2.17
N VAL A 132 -1.98 -21.26 2.31
CA VAL A 132 -2.86 -21.98 1.38
C VAL A 132 -4.24 -21.32 1.35
N PHE A 133 -4.85 -21.04 2.51
CA PHE A 133 -6.14 -20.35 2.58
C PHE A 133 -6.10 -18.95 1.94
N ARG A 134 -5.01 -18.19 2.12
CA ARG A 134 -4.85 -16.86 1.49
C ARG A 134 -4.67 -16.93 -0.03
N ALA A 135 -4.08 -18.02 -0.53
CA ALA A 135 -3.87 -18.25 -1.95
C ALA A 135 -5.12 -18.78 -2.67
N LEU A 136 -6.15 -19.22 -1.93
CA LEU A 136 -7.39 -19.68 -2.54
C LEU A 136 -8.00 -18.59 -3.44
N PRO A 137 -8.40 -18.93 -4.67
CA PRO A 137 -9.04 -17.97 -5.56
C PRO A 137 -10.38 -17.54 -4.97
N ARG A 138 -10.61 -16.22 -4.88
CA ARG A 138 -11.88 -15.67 -4.35
C ARG A 138 -13.11 -16.28 -5.01
N LEU A 139 -13.02 -16.63 -6.29
CA LEU A 139 -14.10 -17.26 -7.06
C LEU A 139 -14.54 -18.62 -6.50
N ALA A 140 -13.64 -19.41 -5.91
CA ALA A 140 -13.98 -20.73 -5.35
C ALA A 140 -14.94 -20.64 -4.16
N VAL A 141 -14.98 -19.50 -3.47
CA VAL A 141 -15.85 -19.27 -2.31
C VAL A 141 -17.20 -18.63 -2.71
N VAL A 142 -17.23 -17.89 -3.82
CA VAL A 142 -18.45 -17.18 -4.26
C VAL A 142 -19.54 -18.13 -4.74
N LEU A 143 -19.18 -19.17 -5.50
CA LEU A 143 -20.15 -20.15 -6.03
C LEU A 143 -20.99 -20.84 -4.94
N PRO A 144 -20.40 -21.45 -3.88
CA PRO A 144 -21.20 -22.10 -2.84
C PRO A 144 -22.03 -21.10 -2.01
N MET A 145 -21.57 -19.86 -1.84
CA MET A 145 -22.37 -18.82 -1.18
C MET A 145 -23.63 -18.47 -1.98
N TYR A 146 -23.55 -18.49 -3.31
CA TYR A 146 -24.69 -18.27 -4.18
C TYR A 146 -25.74 -19.39 -4.05
N GLU A 147 -25.29 -20.65 -4.06
CA GLU A 147 -26.17 -21.82 -3.88
C GLU A 147 -26.86 -21.84 -2.50
N LEU A 148 -26.19 -21.37 -1.45
CA LEU A 148 -26.79 -21.24 -0.12
C LEU A 148 -27.82 -20.10 -0.01
N SER A 149 -27.76 -19.12 -0.90
CA SER A 149 -28.64 -17.93 -0.89
C SER A 149 -29.93 -18.08 -1.72
N ARG A 150 -30.03 -19.16 -2.50
CA ARG A 150 -31.19 -19.49 -3.34
C ARG A 150 -32.17 -20.38 -2.60
#